data_AF-X0WTH4-F1
#
_entry.id   AF-X0WTH4-F1
#
_cell.length_a   1.000
_cell.length_b   1.000
_cell.length_c   1.000
_cell.angle_alpha   90.00
_cell.angle_beta   90.00
_cell.angle_gamma   90.00
#
_symmetry.space_group_name_H-M   'P 1'
#
loop_
_entity.id
_entity.type
_entity.pdbx_description
1 polymer ?
#
loop_
_entity_poly.entity_id
_entity_poly.type
_entity_poly.pdbx_seq_one_letter_code
_entity_poly.pdbx_strand_id
1 'polypeptide(L)' 'MIFIIGCNVETDKEEIKPVEGVEKMKLTSPAFENNKEIPSEYTCDGSDTSPELNIEDIPENAKSLALVMDDPDAPVGTW' A
#
# COMPACT_ATOMS: atom_id res chain seq x y z
N MET A 1 -20.55 8.91 21.90
CA MET A 1 -21.91 8.57 21.43
C MET A 1 -21.90 7.08 21.13
N ILE A 2 -22.62 6.28 21.92
CA ILE A 2 -22.65 4.82 21.79
C ILE A 2 -23.72 4.47 20.76
N PHE A 3 -23.35 3.70 19.74
CA PHE A 3 -24.29 2.98 18.89
C PHE A 3 -23.89 1.50 18.90
N ILE A 4 -24.73 0.69 19.55
CA ILE A 4 -24.72 -0.77 19.45
C ILE A 4 -25.69 -1.13 18.33
N ILE A 5 -25.19 -1.78 17.28
CA ILE A 5 -26.00 -2.58 16.36
C ILE A 5 -25.38 -3.97 16.36
N GLY A 6 -26.11 -4.93 16.93
CA GLY A 6 -25.74 -6.34 16.89
C GLY A 6 -26.13 -6.95 15.54
N CYS A 7 -25.16 -7.54 14.86
CA CYS A 7 -25.40 -8.62 13.92
C CYS A 7 -25.03 -9.92 14.62
N ASN A 8 -26.00 -10.83 14.79
CA ASN A 8 -25.72 -12.22 15.13
C ASN A 8 -25.05 -12.86 13.90
N VAL A 9 -23.74 -13.01 13.97
CA VAL A 9 -22.98 -13.92 13.12
C VAL A 9 -22.53 -15.04 14.04
N GLU A 10 -23.06 -16.24 13.83
CA GLU A 10 -22.51 -17.44 14.42
C GLU A 10 -21.05 -17.54 13.95
N THR A 11 -20.13 -17.19 14.85
CA THR A 11 -18.71 -17.35 14.62
C THR A 11 -18.39 -18.83 14.71
N ASP A 12 -18.43 -19.51 13.57
CA ASP A 12 -17.52 -20.63 13.36
C ASP A 12 -16.11 -20.06 13.55
N LYS A 13 -15.46 -20.53 14.61
CA LYS A 13 -14.10 -20.16 14.97
C LYS A 13 -13.15 -20.72 13.92
N GLU A 14 -12.97 -19.98 12.84
CA GLU A 14 -11.81 -20.20 11.98
C GLU A 14 -10.63 -19.51 12.67
N GLU A 15 -9.89 -20.33 13.42
CA GLU A 15 -8.55 -20.01 13.92
C GLU A 15 -7.73 -19.50 12.72
N ILE A 16 -7.33 -18.23 12.73
CA ILE A 16 -6.42 -17.69 11.71
C ILE A 16 -5.06 -18.36 11.95
N LYS A 17 -4.89 -19.54 11.37
CA LYS A 17 -3.60 -20.18 11.23
C LYS A 17 -2.76 -19.28 10.32
N PRO A 18 -1.50 -18.97 10.67
CA PRO A 18 -0.59 -18.34 9.72
C PRO A 18 -0.66 -19.14 8.43
N VAL A 19 -1.04 -18.49 7.33
CA VAL A 19 -0.98 -19.11 6.01
C VAL A 19 0.50 -19.26 5.70
N GLU A 20 1.05 -20.43 6.02
CA GLU A 20 2.40 -20.85 5.62
C GLU A 20 2.52 -20.66 4.10
N GLY A 21 3.29 -19.65 3.68
CA GLY A 21 3.53 -19.34 2.26
C GLY A 21 2.90 -18.06 1.71
N VAL A 22 2.35 -17.15 2.53
CA VAL A 22 2.07 -15.78 2.04
C VAL A 22 3.40 -15.01 2.01
N GLU A 23 4.08 -15.07 0.87
CA GLU A 23 5.17 -14.15 0.56
C GLU A 23 4.65 -12.71 0.67
N LYS A 24 5.36 -11.87 1.41
CA LYS A 24 4.97 -10.46 1.55
C LYS A 24 5.14 -9.78 0.20
N MET A 25 4.04 -9.30 -0.38
CA MET A 25 4.04 -8.41 -1.55
C MET A 25 5.07 -7.29 -1.39
N LYS A 26 5.87 -7.05 -2.43
CA LYS A 26 6.92 -6.03 -2.43
C LYS A 26 6.63 -4.94 -3.46
N LEU A 27 7.01 -3.72 -3.11
CA LEU A 27 7.01 -2.56 -4.00
C LEU A 27 8.43 -1.96 -4.00
N THR A 28 9.03 -1.83 -5.18
CA THR A 28 10.37 -1.25 -5.36
C THR A 28 10.39 -0.31 -6.56
N SER A 29 11.43 0.52 -6.67
CA SER A 29 11.68 1.36 -7.84
C SER A 29 13.16 1.27 -8.21
N PRO A 30 13.53 1.18 -9.49
CA PRO A 30 14.92 1.33 -9.91
C PRO A 30 15.43 2.77 -9.72
N ALA A 31 14.52 3.75 -9.59
CA ALA A 31 14.88 5.17 -9.46
C ALA A 31 15.41 5.53 -8.06
N PHE A 32 14.95 4.86 -7.00
CA PHE A 32 15.34 5.15 -5.63
C PHE A 32 15.10 3.93 -4.72
N GLU A 33 15.89 3.83 -3.64
CA GLU A 33 15.67 2.82 -2.60
C GLU A 33 14.62 3.30 -1.57
N ASN A 34 14.07 2.36 -0.80
CA ASN A 34 13.13 2.67 0.27
C ASN A 34 13.72 3.67 1.29
N ASN A 35 12.94 4.69 1.65
CA ASN A 35 13.34 5.81 2.53
C ASN A 35 14.54 6.62 2.03
N LYS A 36 14.85 6.59 0.74
CA LYS A 36 15.83 7.50 0.12
C LYS A 36 15.13 8.63 -0.61
N GLU A 37 15.91 9.65 -0.93
CA GLU A 37 15.44 10.79 -1.70
C GLU A 37 14.95 10.34 -3.09
N ILE A 38 13.84 10.92 -3.51
CA ILE A 38 13.30 10.76 -4.87
C ILE A 38 14.10 11.70 -5.79
N PRO A 39 14.65 11.21 -6.92
CA PRO A 39 15.37 12.04 -7.87
C PRO A 39 14.51 13.20 -8.38
N SER A 40 15.12 14.37 -8.58
CA SER A 40 14.40 15.60 -8.97
C SER A 40 13.66 15.48 -10.29
N GLU A 41 14.03 14.55 -11.18
CA GLU A 41 13.30 14.31 -12.42
C GLU A 41 11.83 13.88 -12.20
N TYR A 42 11.54 13.23 -11.07
CA TYR A 42 10.19 12.77 -10.68
C TYR A 42 9.48 13.72 -9.71
N THR A 43 10.05 14.89 -9.45
CA THR A 43 9.43 15.92 -8.60
C THR A 43 8.98 17.11 -9.46
N CYS A 44 8.31 18.07 -8.82
CA CYS A 44 7.89 19.32 -9.46
C CYS A 44 9.04 20.22 -9.93
N ASP A 45 10.27 19.97 -9.46
CA ASP A 45 11.48 20.67 -9.93
C ASP A 45 12.01 20.10 -11.26
N GLY A 46 11.53 18.93 -11.68
CA GLY A 46 11.95 18.24 -12.89
C GLY A 46 10.83 18.08 -13.91
N SER A 47 10.67 16.86 -14.43
CA SER A 47 9.69 16.58 -15.49
C SER A 47 8.31 16.26 -14.94
N ASP A 48 8.17 16.12 -13.62
CA ASP A 48 6.93 15.73 -12.94
C ASP A 48 6.32 14.43 -13.50
N THR A 49 7.20 13.51 -13.94
CA THR A 49 6.81 12.20 -14.44
C THR A 49 6.81 11.19 -13.29
N SER A 50 5.93 10.19 -13.34
CA SER A 50 5.93 9.14 -12.32
C SER A 50 7.17 8.23 -12.44
N PRO A 51 7.79 7.82 -11.33
CA PRO A 51 8.89 6.85 -11.34
C PRO A 51 8.38 5.46 -11.76
N GLU A 52 9.29 4.66 -12.29
CA GLU A 52 9.02 3.24 -12.52
C GLU A 52 8.80 2.52 -11.18
N LEU A 53 7.79 1.66 -11.12
CA LEU A 53 7.44 0.89 -9.92
C LEU A 53 7.35 -0.59 -10.27
N ASN A 54 8.08 -1.40 -9.52
CA ASN A 54 8.08 -2.85 -9.61
C ASN A 54 7.30 -3.43 -8.44
N ILE A 55 6.28 -4.23 -8.77
CA ILE A 55 5.44 -4.92 -7.81
C ILE A 55 5.70 -6.42 -7.94
N GLU A 56 6.13 -7.05 -6.86
CA GLU A 56 6.46 -8.47 -6.79
C GLU A 56 5.61 -9.17 -5.74
N ASP A 57 5.56 -10.50 -5.82
CA ASP A 57 4.86 -11.36 -4.85
C ASP A 57 3.36 -10.99 -4.68
N ILE A 58 2.69 -10.67 -5.79
CA ILE A 58 1.25 -10.40 -5.82
C ILE A 58 0.48 -11.71 -5.51
N PRO A 59 -0.43 -11.73 -4.52
CA PRO A 59 -1.23 -12.91 -4.22
C PRO A 59 -2.05 -13.39 -5.42
N GLU A 60 -2.08 -14.70 -5.68
CA GLU A 60 -2.75 -15.27 -6.86
C GLU A 60 -4.25 -14.96 -6.95
N ASN A 61 -4.90 -14.69 -5.81
CA ASN A 61 -6.31 -14.34 -5.73
C ASN A 61 -6.59 -12.82 -5.86
N ALA A 62 -5.57 -11.99 -6.06
CA ALA A 62 -5.72 -10.55 -6.23
C ALA A 62 -6.43 -10.24 -7.56
N LYS A 63 -7.58 -9.56 -7.48
CA LYS A 63 -8.38 -9.20 -8.66
C LYS A 63 -7.98 -7.84 -9.26
N SER A 64 -7.39 -6.98 -8.44
CA SER A 64 -7.05 -5.61 -8.79
C SER A 64 -6.00 -5.09 -7.82
N LEU A 65 -5.18 -4.14 -8.29
CA LEU A 65 -4.24 -3.38 -7.47
C LEU A 65 -4.63 -1.90 -7.50
N ALA A 66 -4.37 -1.21 -6.39
CA ALA A 66 -4.49 0.24 -6.28
C ALA A 66 -3.22 0.77 -5.64
N LEU A 67 -2.72 1.90 -6.13
CA LEU A 67 -1.58 2.61 -5.58
C LEU A 67 -2.07 3.93 -5.00
N VAL A 68 -1.78 4.15 -3.72
CA VAL A 68 -2.01 5.42 -3.03
C VAL A 68 -0.64 5.95 -2.61
N MET A 69 -0.31 7.14 -3.08
CA MET A 69 0.82 7.92 -2.62
C MET A 69 0.25 9.05 -1.78
N ASP A 70 0.74 9.22 -0.56
CA ASP A 70 0.26 10.21 0.41
C ASP A 70 1.48 10.86 1.05
N ASP A 71 1.54 12.19 1.04
CA ASP A 71 2.53 12.96 1.79
C ASP A 71 1.91 13.54 3.08
N PRO A 72 2.23 12.97 4.25
CA PRO A 72 1.74 13.48 5.53
C PRO A 72 2.44 14.78 5.97
N ASP A 73 3.58 15.13 5.36
CA ASP A 73 4.38 16.31 5.72
C ASP A 73 3.90 17.59 5.00
N ALA A 74 2.83 17.46 4.22
CA ALA A 74 2.12 18.50 3.53
C ALA A 74 1.60 19.65 4.44
N PRO A 75 1.89 20.92 4.10
CA PRO A 75 1.46 22.06 4.92
C PRO A 75 -0.05 22.32 4.93
N VAL A 76 -0.82 21.79 3.97
CA VAL A 76 -2.28 22.02 3.83
C VAL A 76 -3.13 20.75 3.92
N GLY A 77 -2.58 19.65 4.42
CA GLY A 77 -3.22 18.32 4.49
C GLY A 77 -2.75 17.36 3.40
N THR A 78 -3.22 16.12 3.42
CA THR A 78 -2.78 15.01 2.53
C THR A 78 -2.97 15.37 1.05
N TRP A 79 -1.89 15.30 0.26
CA TRP A 79 -1.89 15.36 -1.20
C TRP A 79 -1.53 14.01 -1.80
#